data_AF-A0ABF7R033-F1
#
_entry.id   AF-A0ABF7R033-F1
#
_cell.length_a   1.000
_cell.length_b   1.000
_cell.length_c   1.000
_cell.angle_alpha   90.00
_cell.angle_beta   90.00
_cell.angle_gamma   90.00
#
_symmetry.space_group_name_H-M   'P 1'
#
loop_
_entity.id
_entity.type
_entity.pdbx_description
1 polymer ?
#
loop_
_entity_poly.entity_id
_entity_poly.type
_entity_poly.pdbx_seq_one_letter_code
_entity_poly.pdbx_strand_id
1 'polypeptide(L)'
;MIKVREIKLYKVGEVVKILNEKFQYQTNSQILCRKAAMLNAYVIYNDIRYIPEDIICDLTTNIRKREIKTEIQTIIEKKLENIKENIKIYDKKHNISPITAINRIKSQNTNTSTIVKAVIQLKEEMQKIREQTQEEIQNIKEQTQKELKDKNQEIIKLKEEIKNMKEQTQETIQINLLKEVQATLNHLVYKESKNNHCIKGKKNI
;
A
#
# COMPACT_ATOMS: atom_id res chain seq x y z
N MET A 1 -20.43 34.71 -3.05
CA MET A 1 -19.36 34.89 -4.03
C MET A 1 -18.22 33.95 -3.66
N ILE A 2 -17.70 33.19 -4.62
CA ILE A 2 -16.48 32.41 -4.48
C ILE A 2 -15.42 33.01 -5.40
N LYS A 3 -14.17 33.10 -4.95
CA LYS A 3 -13.04 33.58 -5.76
C LYS A 3 -12.11 32.42 -6.07
N VAL A 4 -11.90 32.13 -7.36
CA VAL A 4 -10.97 31.11 -7.86
C VAL A 4 -9.89 31.84 -8.64
N ARG A 5 -8.71 32.02 -8.03
CA ARG A 5 -7.65 32.92 -8.52
C ARG A 5 -8.17 34.34 -8.72
N GLU A 6 -8.30 34.80 -9.96
CA GLU A 6 -8.81 36.14 -10.32
C GLU A 6 -10.29 36.09 -10.70
N ILE A 7 -10.86 34.91 -10.93
CA ILE A 7 -12.24 34.71 -11.34
C ILE A 7 -13.16 34.80 -10.14
N LYS A 8 -14.17 35.66 -10.21
CA LYS A 8 -15.25 35.69 -9.22
C LYS A 8 -16.48 34.98 -9.75
N LEU A 9 -16.98 34.04 -8.95
CA LEU A 9 -18.13 33.19 -9.24
C LEU A 9 -19.28 33.57 -8.30
N TYR A 10 -20.46 33.80 -8.88
CA TYR A 10 -21.64 34.27 -8.15
C TYR A 10 -22.80 33.29 -8.29
N LYS A 11 -23.59 33.14 -7.22
CA LYS A 11 -24.89 32.47 -7.29
C LYS A 11 -25.89 33.40 -7.97
N VAL A 12 -26.94 32.83 -8.56
CA VAL A 12 -27.96 33.60 -9.32
C VAL A 12 -28.52 34.77 -8.51
N GLY A 13 -28.88 34.55 -7.24
CA GLY A 13 -29.41 35.62 -6.38
C GLY A 13 -28.42 36.77 -6.13
N GLU A 14 -27.12 36.50 -6.15
CA GLU A 14 -26.08 37.52 -6.06
C GLU A 14 -25.96 38.29 -7.37
N VAL A 15 -26.06 37.59 -8.52
CA VAL A 15 -26.05 38.23 -9.83
C VAL A 15 -27.26 39.16 -10.03
N VAL A 16 -28.44 38.79 -9.54
CA VAL A 16 -29.62 39.68 -9.57
C VAL A 16 -29.32 41.02 -8.88
N LYS A 17 -28.66 40.98 -7.71
CA LYS A 17 -28.25 42.20 -6.99
C LYS A 17 -27.25 43.02 -7.80
N ILE A 18 -26.22 42.36 -8.34
CA ILE A 18 -25.19 43.02 -9.17
C ILE A 18 -25.81 43.68 -10.41
N LEU A 19 -26.74 43.00 -11.09
CA LEU A 19 -27.46 43.52 -12.25
C LEU A 19 -28.26 44.77 -11.90
N ASN A 20 -28.95 44.77 -10.76
CA ASN A 20 -29.71 45.93 -10.31
C ASN A 20 -28.79 47.11 -9.91
N GLU A 21 -27.76 46.84 -9.11
CA GLU A 21 -26.88 47.88 -8.53
C GLU A 21 -25.92 48.48 -9.56
N LYS A 22 -25.30 47.65 -10.40
CA LYS A 22 -24.24 48.10 -11.33
C LYS A 22 -24.74 48.40 -12.75
N PHE A 23 -25.79 47.73 -13.18
CA PHE A 23 -26.27 47.80 -14.57
C PHE A 23 -27.68 48.39 -14.70
N GLN A 24 -28.30 48.79 -13.58
CA GLN A 24 -29.69 49.27 -13.53
C GLN A 24 -30.69 48.30 -14.19
N TYR A 25 -30.34 47.00 -14.23
CA TYR A 25 -31.13 45.96 -14.88
C TYR A 25 -31.98 45.24 -13.86
N GLN A 26 -33.26 45.62 -13.77
CA GLN A 26 -34.21 44.99 -12.87
C GLN A 26 -34.64 43.62 -13.40
N THR A 27 -34.36 42.58 -12.61
CA THR A 27 -34.77 41.21 -12.91
C THR A 27 -34.99 40.44 -11.61
N ASN A 28 -35.47 39.21 -11.72
CA ASN A 28 -35.59 38.29 -10.59
C ASN A 28 -34.82 37.00 -10.86
N SER A 29 -34.61 36.20 -9.81
CA SER A 29 -33.80 34.99 -9.89
C SER A 29 -34.36 33.98 -10.90
N GLN A 30 -35.68 33.87 -11.05
CA GLN A 30 -36.30 32.91 -11.97
C GLN A 30 -36.07 33.29 -13.43
N ILE A 31 -36.26 34.57 -13.78
CA ILE A 31 -36.03 35.08 -15.14
C ILE A 31 -34.55 34.96 -15.49
N LEU A 32 -33.66 35.37 -14.58
CA LEU A 32 -32.22 35.27 -14.78
C LEU A 32 -31.77 33.81 -14.92
N CYS A 33 -32.28 32.89 -14.08
CA CYS A 33 -31.98 31.46 -14.18
C CYS A 33 -32.27 30.91 -15.58
N ARG A 34 -33.46 31.22 -16.13
CA ARG A 34 -33.89 30.77 -17.47
C ARG A 34 -33.00 31.36 -18.56
N LYS A 35 -32.69 32.65 -18.46
CA LYS A 35 -31.82 33.34 -19.43
C LYS A 35 -30.40 32.78 -19.42
N ALA A 36 -29.82 32.62 -18.24
CA ALA A 36 -28.48 32.03 -18.08
C ALA A 36 -28.42 30.59 -18.60
N ALA A 37 -29.46 29.78 -18.35
CA ALA A 37 -29.55 28.43 -18.90
C ALA A 37 -29.64 28.44 -20.43
N MET A 38 -30.46 29.33 -21.00
CA MET A 38 -30.63 29.45 -22.43
C MET A 38 -29.36 29.93 -23.16
N LEU A 39 -28.51 30.71 -22.49
CA LEU A 39 -27.23 31.19 -23.03
C LEU A 39 -26.04 30.31 -22.60
N ASN A 40 -26.29 29.17 -21.95
CA ASN A 40 -25.25 28.29 -21.40
C ASN A 40 -24.22 29.01 -20.51
N ALA A 41 -24.66 30.02 -19.76
CA ALA A 41 -23.82 30.95 -19.01
C ALA A 41 -23.29 30.40 -17.68
N TYR A 42 -23.43 29.10 -17.41
CA TYR A 42 -23.03 28.51 -16.14
C TYR A 42 -21.66 27.86 -16.20
N VAL A 43 -20.93 27.99 -15.10
CA VAL A 43 -19.75 27.18 -14.80
C VAL A 43 -20.06 26.34 -13.57
N ILE A 44 -19.70 25.06 -13.63
CA ILE A 44 -19.79 24.16 -12.47
C ILE A 44 -18.46 24.24 -11.74
N TYR A 45 -18.52 24.57 -10.45
CA TYR A 45 -17.37 24.53 -9.56
C TYR A 45 -17.78 23.89 -8.24
N ASN A 46 -17.09 22.83 -7.82
CA ASN A 46 -17.49 22.01 -6.67
C ASN A 46 -18.96 21.58 -6.74
N ASP A 47 -19.39 21.04 -7.88
CA ASP A 47 -20.74 20.52 -8.16
C ASP A 47 -21.89 21.54 -8.05
N ILE A 48 -21.57 22.83 -7.85
CA ILE A 48 -22.53 23.92 -7.80
C ILE A 48 -22.40 24.78 -9.05
N ARG A 49 -23.53 25.20 -9.60
CA ARG A 49 -23.59 26.12 -10.76
C ARG A 49 -23.39 27.56 -10.30
N TYR A 50 -22.45 28.24 -10.94
CA TYR A 50 -22.16 29.65 -10.75
C TYR A 50 -22.19 30.40 -12.08
N ILE A 51 -22.39 31.71 -12.00
CA ILE A 51 -22.24 32.65 -13.11
C ILE A 51 -20.95 33.45 -12.84
N PRO A 52 -19.97 33.40 -13.74
CA PRO A 52 -18.75 34.21 -13.65
C PRO A 52 -19.02 35.72 -13.79
N GLU A 53 -18.22 36.55 -13.12
CA GLU A 53 -18.31 38.02 -13.19
C GLU A 53 -18.25 38.55 -14.63
N ASP A 54 -17.33 38.01 -15.43
CA ASP A 54 -16.96 38.50 -16.75
C ASP A 54 -18.08 38.41 -17.80
N ILE A 55 -19.12 37.63 -17.50
CA ILE A 55 -20.28 37.43 -18.37
C ILE A 55 -21.56 38.07 -17.83
N ILE A 56 -21.54 38.68 -16.63
CA ILE A 56 -22.75 39.26 -16.02
C ILE A 56 -23.33 40.37 -16.91
N CYS A 57 -22.48 41.20 -17.50
CA CYS A 57 -22.94 42.27 -18.40
C CYS A 57 -23.66 41.72 -19.64
N ASP A 58 -23.18 40.61 -20.21
CA ASP A 58 -23.78 39.97 -21.40
C ASP A 58 -25.21 39.46 -21.12
N LEU A 59 -25.53 39.18 -19.84
CA LEU A 59 -26.87 38.80 -19.41
C LEU A 59 -27.87 39.96 -19.41
N THR A 60 -27.45 41.21 -19.63
CA THR A 60 -28.38 42.34 -19.79
C THR A 60 -28.99 42.39 -21.20
N THR A 61 -28.33 41.81 -22.19
CA THR A 61 -28.67 41.94 -23.61
C THR A 61 -30.06 41.42 -23.95
N ASN A 62 -30.80 42.13 -24.79
CA ASN A 62 -32.11 41.69 -25.26
C ASN A 62 -31.98 40.63 -26.36
N ILE A 63 -32.29 39.38 -26.03
CA ILE A 63 -32.12 38.21 -26.90
C ILE A 63 -33.41 37.76 -27.60
N ARG A 64 -34.39 38.67 -27.77
CA ARG A 64 -35.63 38.37 -28.51
C ARG A 64 -35.38 37.96 -29.96
N LYS A 65 -34.35 38.52 -30.60
CA LYS A 65 -33.94 38.17 -31.96
C LYS A 65 -32.96 37.00 -31.92
N ARG A 66 -33.16 36.03 -32.82
CA ARG A 66 -32.36 34.81 -32.91
C ARG A 66 -30.88 35.10 -33.20
N GLU A 67 -30.60 36.06 -34.09
CA GLU A 67 -29.24 36.46 -34.45
C GLU A 67 -28.46 36.97 -33.23
N ILE A 68 -29.05 37.92 -32.49
CA ILE A 68 -28.48 38.47 -31.26
C ILE A 68 -28.27 37.38 -30.21
N LYS A 69 -29.21 36.44 -30.08
CA LYS A 69 -29.07 35.31 -29.16
C LYS A 69 -27.83 34.48 -29.51
N THR A 70 -27.64 34.11 -30.78
CA THR A 70 -26.50 33.31 -31.23
C THR A 70 -25.18 34.06 -31.03
N GLU A 71 -25.15 35.36 -31.32
CA GLU A 71 -23.98 36.20 -31.12
C GLU A 71 -23.56 36.25 -29.65
N ILE A 72 -24.50 36.57 -28.75
CA ILE A 72 -24.23 36.63 -27.31
C ILE A 72 -23.84 35.26 -26.76
N GLN A 73 -24.46 34.18 -27.23
CA GLN A 73 -24.07 32.83 -26.84
C GLN A 73 -22.61 32.54 -27.23
N THR A 74 -22.21 32.92 -28.44
CA THR A 74 -20.81 32.75 -28.92
C THR A 74 -19.83 33.55 -28.07
N ILE A 75 -20.17 34.78 -27.67
CA ILE A 75 -19.35 35.63 -26.80
C ILE A 75 -19.19 34.97 -25.41
N ILE A 76 -20.30 34.52 -24.83
CA ILE A 76 -20.31 33.86 -23.52
C ILE A 76 -19.49 32.56 -23.58
N GLU A 77 -19.66 31.73 -24.60
CA GLU A 77 -18.92 30.47 -24.76
C GLU A 77 -17.41 30.69 -24.79
N LYS A 78 -16.91 31.67 -25.58
CA LYS A 78 -15.48 32.02 -25.62
C LYS A 78 -14.95 32.48 -24.26
N LYS A 79 -15.71 33.31 -23.54
CA LYS A 79 -15.33 33.75 -22.18
C LYS A 79 -15.30 32.57 -21.21
N LEU A 80 -16.29 31.68 -21.29
CA LEU A 80 -16.40 30.50 -20.43
C LEU A 80 -15.28 29.48 -20.67
N GLU A 81 -14.81 29.32 -21.89
CA GLU A 81 -13.68 28.44 -22.20
C GLU A 81 -12.42 28.87 -21.45
N ASN A 82 -12.07 30.17 -21.53
CA ASN A 82 -10.95 30.74 -20.78
C ASN A 82 -11.13 30.61 -19.26
N ILE A 83 -12.35 30.83 -18.74
CA ILE A 83 -12.66 30.67 -17.32
C ILE A 83 -12.49 29.21 -16.87
N LYS A 84 -13.00 28.24 -17.64
CA LYS A 84 -12.88 26.81 -17.34
C LYS A 84 -11.43 26.35 -17.32
N GLU A 85 -10.62 26.83 -18.27
CA GLU A 85 -9.20 26.50 -18.31
C GLU A 85 -8.43 27.05 -17.09
N ASN A 86 -8.71 28.30 -16.70
CA ASN A 86 -8.15 28.89 -15.49
C ASN A 86 -8.54 28.15 -14.20
N ILE A 87 -9.80 27.71 -14.08
CA ILE A 87 -10.25 26.89 -12.96
C ILE A 87 -9.50 25.56 -12.95
N LYS A 88 -9.35 24.90 -14.11
CA LYS A 88 -8.62 23.63 -14.24
C LYS A 88 -7.14 23.77 -13.83
N ILE A 89 -6.48 24.87 -14.21
CA ILE A 89 -5.10 25.17 -13.79
C ILE A 89 -5.03 25.39 -12.27
N TYR A 90 -5.98 26.13 -11.71
CA TYR A 90 -6.08 26.36 -10.28
C TYR A 90 -6.25 25.05 -9.50
N ASP A 91 -7.18 24.20 -9.91
CA ASP A 91 -7.45 22.92 -9.23
C ASP A 91 -6.27 21.95 -9.33
N LYS A 92 -5.53 21.94 -10.46
CA LYS A 92 -4.27 21.17 -10.58
C LYS A 92 -3.18 21.66 -9.62
N LYS A 93 -3.06 22.98 -9.45
CA LYS A 93 -2.04 23.58 -8.56
C LYS A 93 -2.40 23.42 -7.09
N HIS A 94 -3.69 23.50 -6.80
CA HIS A 94 -4.26 23.34 -5.47
C HIS A 94 -4.97 21.99 -5.41
N ASN A 95 -4.21 20.89 -5.50
CA ASN A 95 -4.68 19.53 -5.29
C ASN A 95 -5.65 19.53 -4.10
N ILE A 96 -6.95 19.45 -4.38
CA ILE A 96 -7.96 19.36 -3.33
C ILE A 96 -7.70 18.02 -2.68
N SER A 97 -7.18 18.04 -1.45
CA SER A 97 -6.98 16.82 -0.67
C SER A 97 -8.25 15.96 -0.75
N PRO A 98 -8.15 14.65 -1.02
CA PRO A 98 -9.31 13.76 -1.07
C PRO A 98 -10.24 13.92 0.15
N ILE A 99 -9.69 14.30 1.30
CA ILE A 99 -10.41 14.59 2.55
C ILE A 99 -11.36 15.80 2.39
N THR A 100 -10.93 16.85 1.69
CA THR A 100 -11.75 18.05 1.45
C THR A 100 -12.87 17.77 0.45
N ALA A 101 -12.62 16.92 -0.56
CA ALA A 101 -13.65 16.45 -1.48
C ALA A 101 -14.72 15.61 -0.74
N ILE A 102 -14.29 14.68 0.13
CA ILE A 102 -15.17 13.87 0.98
C ILE A 102 -15.98 14.73 1.96
N ASN A 103 -15.37 15.75 2.56
CA ASN A 103 -16.07 16.65 3.48
C ASN A 103 -17.10 17.55 2.78
N ARG A 104 -16.92 17.88 1.50
CA ARG A 104 -17.95 18.61 0.72
C ARG A 104 -19.16 17.73 0.42
N ILE A 105 -18.93 16.45 0.12
CA ILE A 105 -19.98 15.43 -0.07
C ILE A 105 -20.85 15.25 1.18
N LYS A 106 -20.28 15.36 2.40
CA LYS A 106 -21.02 15.28 3.67
C LYS A 106 -22.19 16.25 3.79
N SER A 107 -22.21 17.34 3.02
CA SER A 107 -23.16 18.45 3.22
C SER A 107 -24.50 18.32 2.48
N GLN A 108 -24.69 17.32 1.59
CA GLN A 108 -25.85 17.31 0.69
C GLN A 108 -26.67 16.01 0.63
N ASN A 109 -26.21 14.88 1.19
CA ASN A 109 -26.97 13.62 1.14
C ASN A 109 -26.68 12.70 2.34
N THR A 110 -27.73 12.30 3.06
CA THR A 110 -27.67 11.41 4.24
C THR A 110 -27.10 10.02 3.89
N ASN A 111 -27.46 9.45 2.74
CA ASN A 111 -26.95 8.15 2.30
C ASN A 111 -25.44 8.21 2.05
N THR A 112 -24.96 9.32 1.49
CA THR A 112 -23.53 9.50 1.22
C THR A 112 -22.73 9.75 2.50
N SER A 113 -23.32 10.40 3.52
CA SER A 113 -22.71 10.48 4.86
C SER A 113 -22.52 9.12 5.51
N THR A 114 -23.52 8.24 5.41
CA THR A 114 -23.46 6.86 5.93
C THR A 114 -22.37 6.05 5.22
N ILE A 115 -22.29 6.13 3.88
CA ILE A 115 -21.24 5.44 3.11
C ILE A 115 -19.85 5.95 3.51
N VAL A 116 -19.67 7.26 3.66
CA VAL A 116 -18.37 7.82 4.09
C VAL A 116 -17.99 7.35 5.49
N LYS A 117 -18.94 7.28 6.45
CA LYS A 117 -18.68 6.72 7.78
C LYS A 117 -18.27 5.24 7.70
N ALA A 118 -18.99 4.45 6.91
CA ALA A 118 -18.66 3.04 6.70
C ALA A 118 -17.25 2.87 6.09
N VAL A 119 -16.87 3.70 5.12
CA VAL A 119 -15.52 3.68 4.52
C VAL A 119 -14.43 4.06 5.53
N ILE A 120 -14.70 5.03 6.42
CA ILE A 120 -13.77 5.39 7.50
C ILE A 120 -13.59 4.22 8.47
N GLN A 121 -14.70 3.60 8.90
CA GLN A 121 -14.66 2.43 9.79
C GLN A 121 -13.92 1.25 9.15
N LEU A 122 -14.19 0.95 7.88
CA LEU A 122 -13.48 -0.09 7.14
C LEU A 122 -11.97 0.18 7.08
N LYS A 123 -11.57 1.44 6.90
CA LYS A 123 -10.15 1.81 6.91
C LYS A 123 -9.50 1.56 8.27
N GLU A 124 -10.18 1.88 9.36
CA GLU A 124 -9.70 1.65 10.72
C GLU A 124 -9.60 0.14 11.04
N GLU A 125 -10.59 -0.65 10.62
CA GLU A 125 -10.56 -2.11 10.76
C GLU A 125 -9.44 -2.75 9.94
N MET A 126 -9.26 -2.32 8.68
CA MET A 126 -8.14 -2.78 7.85
C MET A 126 -6.78 -2.47 8.46
N GLN A 127 -6.65 -1.32 9.13
CA GLN A 127 -5.41 -0.94 9.83
C GLN A 127 -5.15 -1.86 11.03
N LYS A 128 -6.18 -2.13 11.86
CA LYS A 128 -6.07 -3.06 12.99
C LYS A 128 -5.69 -4.47 12.54
N ILE A 129 -6.32 -4.98 11.47
CA ILE A 129 -6.00 -6.31 10.93
C ILE A 129 -4.54 -6.37 10.48
N ARG A 130 -4.02 -5.32 9.82
CA ARG A 130 -2.61 -5.25 9.42
C ARG A 130 -1.67 -5.31 10.62
N GLU A 131 -1.97 -4.55 11.67
CA GLU A 131 -1.17 -4.53 12.90
C GLU A 131 -1.17 -5.91 13.58
N GLN A 132 -2.34 -6.53 13.74
CA GLN A 132 -2.47 -7.88 14.31
C GLN A 132 -1.73 -8.94 13.49
N THR A 133 -1.88 -8.91 12.17
CA THR A 133 -1.17 -9.86 11.28
C THR A 133 0.34 -9.70 11.38
N GLN A 134 0.83 -8.45 11.50
CA GLN A 134 2.26 -8.20 11.63
C GLN A 134 2.82 -8.71 12.97
N GLU A 135 2.06 -8.57 14.05
CA GLU A 135 2.41 -9.10 15.37
C GLU A 135 2.41 -10.65 15.39
N GLU A 136 1.41 -11.30 14.80
CA GLU A 136 1.37 -12.76 14.66
C GLU A 136 2.55 -13.31 13.86
N ILE A 137 2.89 -12.67 12.72
CA ILE A 137 4.05 -13.06 11.91
C ILE A 137 5.34 -12.95 12.72
N GLN A 138 5.49 -11.89 13.51
CA GLN A 138 6.66 -11.68 14.35
C GLN A 138 6.76 -12.77 15.43
N ASN A 139 5.67 -13.09 16.11
CA ASN A 139 5.61 -14.15 17.13
C ASN A 139 5.96 -15.53 16.55
N ILE A 140 5.40 -15.88 15.38
CA ILE A 140 5.72 -17.14 14.70
C ILE A 140 7.21 -17.21 14.35
N LYS A 141 7.79 -16.10 13.86
CA LYS A 141 9.21 -16.04 13.50
C LYS A 141 10.12 -16.25 14.72
N GLU A 142 9.79 -15.61 15.84
CA GLU A 142 10.55 -15.77 17.10
C GLU A 142 10.45 -17.20 17.64
N GLN A 143 9.26 -17.77 17.66
CA GLN A 143 9.05 -19.16 18.09
C GLN A 143 9.81 -20.14 17.20
N THR A 144 9.74 -19.98 15.87
CA THR A 144 10.46 -20.81 14.90
C THR A 144 11.98 -20.72 15.08
N GLN A 145 12.51 -19.51 15.33
CA GLN A 145 13.95 -19.33 15.58
C GLN A 145 14.40 -20.04 16.86
N LYS A 146 13.59 -19.99 17.93
CA LYS A 146 13.88 -20.68 19.18
C LYS A 146 13.92 -22.19 18.99
N GLU A 147 12.91 -22.76 18.35
CA GLU A 147 12.84 -24.20 18.07
C GLU A 147 14.00 -24.67 17.18
N LEU A 148 14.37 -23.89 16.15
CA LEU A 148 15.53 -24.20 15.31
C LEU A 148 16.84 -24.20 16.10
N LYS A 149 17.01 -23.27 17.04
CA LYS A 149 18.21 -23.20 17.89
C LYS A 149 18.30 -24.43 18.79
N ASP A 150 17.19 -24.82 19.41
CA ASP A 150 17.11 -25.98 20.30
C ASP A 150 17.42 -27.28 19.52
N LYS A 151 16.78 -27.46 18.35
CA LYS A 151 17.06 -28.62 17.47
C LYS A 151 18.50 -28.65 16.97
N ASN A 152 19.10 -27.50 16.65
CA ASN A 152 20.50 -27.45 16.25
C ASN A 152 21.45 -27.87 17.38
N GLN A 153 21.16 -27.49 18.62
CA GLN A 153 21.95 -27.94 19.78
C GLN A 153 21.85 -29.45 19.98
N GLU A 154 20.66 -30.03 19.81
CA GLU A 154 20.44 -31.48 19.88
C GLU A 154 21.22 -32.22 18.77
N ILE A 155 21.18 -31.72 17.54
CA ILE A 155 21.97 -32.26 16.42
C ILE A 155 23.48 -32.22 16.71
N ILE A 156 23.98 -31.14 17.33
CA ILE A 156 25.41 -31.03 17.70
C ILE A 156 25.77 -32.13 18.71
N LYS A 157 24.97 -32.31 19.77
CA LYS A 157 25.21 -33.36 20.78
C LYS A 157 25.22 -34.76 20.15
N LEU A 158 24.22 -35.06 19.31
CA LEU A 158 24.16 -36.35 18.61
C LEU A 158 25.37 -36.58 17.70
N LYS A 159 25.87 -35.53 17.03
CA LYS A 159 27.10 -35.64 16.22
C LYS A 159 28.33 -35.96 17.07
N GLU A 160 28.46 -35.36 18.25
CA GLU A 160 29.55 -35.66 19.19
C GLU A 160 29.46 -37.10 19.71
N GLU A 161 28.28 -37.57 20.09
CA GLU A 161 28.05 -38.95 20.52
C GLU A 161 28.41 -39.96 19.41
N ILE A 162 27.97 -39.70 18.18
CA ILE A 162 28.31 -40.54 17.02
C ILE A 162 29.83 -40.57 16.78
N LYS A 163 30.51 -39.44 16.96
CA LYS A 163 31.97 -39.37 16.82
C LYS A 163 32.66 -40.23 17.88
N ASN A 164 32.27 -40.07 19.15
CA ASN A 164 32.84 -40.83 20.26
C ASN A 164 32.61 -42.34 20.09
N MET A 165 31.41 -42.76 19.67
CA MET A 165 31.12 -44.17 19.40
C MET A 165 32.00 -44.74 18.28
N LYS A 166 32.27 -43.96 17.23
CA LYS A 166 33.16 -44.38 16.14
C LYS A 166 34.60 -44.57 16.63
N GLU A 167 35.11 -43.64 17.43
CA GLU A 167 36.46 -43.72 18.01
C GLU A 167 36.59 -44.96 18.91
N GLN A 168 35.64 -45.17 19.83
CA GLN A 168 35.62 -46.35 20.71
C GLN A 168 35.52 -47.67 19.93
N THR A 169 34.73 -47.70 18.85
CA THR A 169 34.60 -48.89 18.00
C THR A 169 35.93 -49.19 17.30
N GLN A 170 36.61 -48.16 16.79
CA GLN A 170 37.91 -48.29 16.14
C GLN A 170 38.99 -48.79 17.12
N GLU A 171 39.06 -48.23 18.33
CA GLU A 171 39.96 -48.69 19.39
C GLU A 171 39.71 -50.15 19.75
N THR A 172 38.44 -50.55 19.89
CA THR A 172 38.06 -51.93 20.22
C THR A 172 38.51 -52.91 19.14
N ILE A 173 38.32 -52.56 17.86
CA ILE A 173 38.80 -53.37 16.73
C ILE A 173 40.32 -53.50 16.76
N GLN A 174 41.06 -52.40 17.00
CA GLN A 174 42.52 -52.43 17.09
C GLN A 174 43.01 -53.32 18.24
N ILE A 175 42.41 -53.20 19.42
CA ILE A 175 42.75 -54.04 20.58
C ILE A 175 42.52 -55.52 20.28
N ASN A 176 41.40 -55.86 19.62
CA ASN A 176 41.10 -57.25 19.27
C ASN A 176 42.10 -57.82 18.27
N LEU A 177 42.47 -57.06 17.23
CA LEU A 177 43.51 -57.46 16.28
C LEU A 177 44.86 -57.67 16.95
N LEU A 178 45.27 -56.79 17.88
CA LEU A 178 46.51 -56.96 18.63
C LEU A 178 46.51 -58.23 19.49
N LYS A 179 45.40 -58.56 20.14
CA LYS A 179 45.24 -59.80 20.91
C LYS A 179 45.37 -61.05 20.03
N GLU A 180 44.77 -61.04 18.84
CA GLU A 180 44.87 -62.16 17.88
C GLU A 180 46.32 -62.34 17.37
N VAL A 181 47.00 -61.25 17.03
CA VAL A 181 48.42 -61.28 16.65
C VAL A 181 49.27 -61.83 17.79
N GLN A 182 49.07 -61.36 19.02
CA GLN A 182 49.80 -61.84 20.19
C GLN A 182 49.58 -63.34 20.45
N ALA A 183 48.34 -63.82 20.35
CA ALA A 183 48.01 -65.24 20.50
C ALA A 183 48.72 -66.09 19.45
N THR A 184 48.74 -65.63 18.19
CA THR A 184 49.43 -66.30 17.08
C THR A 184 50.94 -66.37 17.32
N LEU A 185 51.53 -65.26 17.76
CA LEU A 185 52.97 -65.16 18.01
C LEU A 185 53.39 -66.07 19.19
N ASN A 186 52.61 -66.09 20.27
CA ASN A 186 52.82 -66.99 21.40
C ASN A 186 52.77 -68.47 20.96
N HIS A 187 51.81 -68.84 20.11
CA HIS A 187 51.71 -70.20 19.57
C HIS A 187 52.92 -70.58 18.71
N LEU A 188 53.41 -69.67 17.86
CA LEU A 188 54.61 -69.89 17.04
C LEU A 188 55.87 -70.07 17.91
N VAL A 189 56.07 -69.20 18.90
CA VAL A 189 57.19 -69.29 19.86
C VAL A 189 57.16 -70.63 20.61
N TYR A 190 55.97 -71.05 21.08
CA TYR A 190 55.81 -72.36 21.72
C TYR A 190 56.19 -73.51 20.77
N LYS A 191 55.73 -73.48 19.52
CA LYS A 191 56.05 -74.50 18.51
C LYS A 191 57.55 -74.56 18.20
N GLU A 192 58.22 -73.41 18.05
CA GLU A 192 59.67 -73.36 17.85
C GLU A 192 60.46 -73.88 19.06
N SER A 193 60.05 -73.50 20.28
CA SER A 193 60.68 -73.99 21.51
C SER A 193 60.64 -75.52 21.61
N LYS A 194 59.51 -76.12 21.23
CA LYS A 194 59.31 -77.58 21.19
C LYS A 194 60.19 -78.25 20.12
N ASN A 195 60.31 -77.66 18.94
CA ASN A 195 61.18 -78.15 17.87
C ASN A 195 62.67 -78.10 18.28
N ASN A 196 63.11 -77.02 18.91
CA ASN A 196 64.50 -76.88 19.40
C ASN A 196 64.84 -77.91 20.50
N HIS A 197 63.86 -78.27 21.33
CA HIS A 197 64.03 -79.33 22.34
C HIS A 197 64.19 -80.73 21.69
N CYS A 198 63.41 -81.03 20.65
CA CYS A 198 63.56 -82.27 19.86
C CYS A 198 64.90 -82.38 19.12
N ILE A 199 65.47 -81.26 18.64
CA ILE A 199 66.77 -81.26 17.95
C ILE A 199 67.92 -81.49 18.93
N LYS A 200 67.86 -80.93 20.15
CA LYS A 200 68.85 -81.20 21.20
C LYS A 200 68.82 -82.65 21.69
N GLY A 201 67.64 -83.27 21.76
CA GLY A 201 67.52 -84.70 22.09
C GLY A 201 68.12 -85.65 21.04
N LYS A 202 68.17 -85.23 19.77
CA LYS A 202 68.75 -86.04 18.67
C LYS A 202 70.26 -85.89 18.50
N LYS A 203 70.90 -84.88 19.11
CA LYS A 203 72.37 -84.69 19.06
C LYS A 203 73.13 -85.39 20.20
N ASN A 204 72.42 -86.02 21.15
CA ASN A 204 72.98 -86.73 22.29
C ASN A 204 72.81 -88.27 22.18
N ILE A 205 72.77 -88.81 20.96
CA ILE A 205 72.83 -90.25 20.67
C ILE A 205 74.09 -90.53 19.87
#